data_AF-A0A3M9NAG4-F1
#
_entry.id   AF-A0A3M9NAG4-F1
#
_cell.length_a   1.000
_cell.length_b   1.000
_cell.length_c   1.000
_cell.angle_alpha   90.00
_cell.angle_beta   90.00
_cell.angle_gamma   90.00
#
_symmetry.space_group_name_H-M   'P 1'
#
loop_
_entity.id
_entity.type
_entity.pdbx_description
1 polymer ?
#
loop_
_entity_poly.entity_id
_entity_poly.type
_entity_poly.pdbx_seq_one_letter_code
_entity_poly.pdbx_strand_id
1 'polypeptide(L)'
;MYKSSSDIDTHLEDQIFNRLNTIIEKKVFFKNNFLNKEDYFFNNFLPDMKNFFDRESLLYVCFLIKKYNGVLDELRNNNFELAEIFLSEIDAMFSYEPTIPNLVIKTVANNVMAYRAYKYGKNEDVLNLLINSLEIDCTLEEEGFACMHFHKIQTLHNIARNHLKQNLKSGVNLSLELMKYLSTRQGDFRLGKFVLTQEKNELSAELCRKLFLQVFNDLIFHFVKFEDSNDMYFLEIYRRNLSTLRHKENYLNFIEEWLNIVVHLDKNPSVRNLSSITKFLKLYSDRLSCLTIFLIKKLLSFYPSEMEGSKRLRSNLENYGFSI
;
A
#
# COMPACT_ATOMS: atom_id res chain seq x y z
N MET A 1 17.45 17.34 -49.62
CA MET A 1 16.25 17.15 -48.78
C MET A 1 16.57 16.09 -47.73
N TYR A 2 17.03 16.50 -46.55
CA TYR A 2 17.13 15.61 -45.40
C TYR A 2 15.76 15.60 -44.71
N LYS A 3 15.14 14.43 -44.60
CA LYS A 3 13.90 14.23 -43.82
C LYS A 3 14.21 14.53 -42.35
N SER A 4 13.35 15.34 -41.72
CA SER A 4 13.41 15.70 -40.31
C SER A 4 13.28 14.45 -39.45
N SER A 5 14.20 14.30 -38.49
CA SER A 5 14.24 13.23 -37.49
C SER A 5 13.29 13.49 -36.30
N SER A 6 12.18 14.20 -36.52
CA SER A 6 11.26 14.65 -35.46
C SER A 6 10.20 13.61 -35.06
N ASP A 7 10.00 12.58 -35.87
CA ASP A 7 8.78 11.75 -35.75
C ASP A 7 9.05 10.36 -35.15
N ILE A 8 10.29 10.06 -34.75
CA ILE A 8 10.71 8.74 -34.24
C ILE A 8 10.82 8.71 -32.70
N ASP A 9 11.02 9.86 -32.03
CA ASP A 9 11.30 9.90 -30.58
C ASP A 9 10.03 9.96 -29.69
N THR A 10 8.93 10.58 -30.13
CA THR A 10 7.67 10.66 -29.35
C THR A 10 7.00 9.30 -29.14
N HIS A 11 7.14 8.39 -30.11
CA HIS A 11 6.56 7.05 -30.01
C HIS A 11 7.30 6.16 -29.00
N LEU A 12 8.61 6.40 -28.79
CA LEU A 12 9.42 5.67 -27.81
C LEU A 12 9.21 6.22 -26.38
N GLU A 13 9.02 7.54 -26.25
CA GLU A 13 8.63 8.22 -25.01
C GLU A 13 7.30 7.67 -24.47
N ASP A 14 6.27 7.64 -25.32
CA ASP A 14 4.99 7.03 -24.98
C ASP A 14 5.12 5.54 -24.68
N GLN A 15 6.01 4.81 -25.34
CA GLN A 15 6.22 3.38 -25.07
C GLN A 15 6.92 3.12 -23.74
N ILE A 16 7.89 3.94 -23.33
CA ILE A 16 8.59 3.80 -22.04
C ILE A 16 7.68 4.25 -20.91
N PHE A 17 6.98 5.37 -21.07
CA PHE A 17 6.04 5.88 -20.08
C PHE A 17 4.83 4.95 -19.96
N ASN A 18 4.26 4.48 -21.07
CA ASN A 18 3.24 3.44 -21.03
C ASN A 18 3.80 2.12 -20.53
N ARG A 19 5.05 1.71 -20.80
CA ARG A 19 5.61 0.49 -20.17
C ARG A 19 5.80 0.66 -18.68
N LEU A 20 6.31 1.79 -18.21
CA LEU A 20 6.55 2.06 -16.79
C LEU A 20 5.22 2.21 -16.08
N ASN A 21 4.25 2.98 -16.60
CA ASN A 21 2.88 3.03 -16.08
C ASN A 21 2.17 1.69 -16.18
N THR A 22 2.33 0.93 -17.27
CA THR A 22 1.77 -0.43 -17.39
C THR A 22 2.46 -1.39 -16.42
N ILE A 23 3.75 -1.24 -16.13
CA ILE A 23 4.47 -2.04 -15.12
C ILE A 23 4.03 -1.61 -13.72
N ILE A 24 3.77 -0.34 -13.47
CA ILE A 24 3.25 0.20 -12.21
C ILE A 24 1.79 -0.27 -12.00
N GLU A 25 0.93 -0.12 -13.00
CA GLU A 25 -0.47 -0.52 -12.98
C GLU A 25 -0.63 -2.05 -12.97
N LYS A 26 0.17 -2.80 -13.75
CA LYS A 26 0.13 -4.29 -13.81
C LYS A 26 0.95 -4.99 -12.73
N LYS A 27 2.03 -4.41 -12.18
CA LYS A 27 2.86 -5.05 -11.12
C LYS A 27 2.67 -4.48 -9.72
N VAL A 28 2.32 -3.19 -9.54
CA VAL A 28 2.28 -2.57 -8.21
C VAL A 28 0.86 -2.37 -7.71
N PHE A 29 -0.10 -2.02 -8.58
CA PHE A 29 -1.36 -1.47 -8.05
C PHE A 29 -2.39 -2.51 -7.57
N PHE A 30 -2.35 -3.76 -8.06
CA PHE A 30 -3.36 -4.76 -7.67
C PHE A 30 -2.89 -6.17 -7.35
N LYS A 31 -1.65 -6.56 -7.68
CA LYS A 31 -1.20 -7.93 -7.44
C LYS A 31 -0.80 -8.22 -5.99
N ASN A 32 -0.43 -7.19 -5.23
CA ASN A 32 0.08 -7.34 -3.86
C ASN A 32 -0.86 -6.81 -2.77
N ASN A 33 -2.06 -6.33 -3.13
CA ASN A 33 -2.89 -5.55 -2.21
C ASN A 33 -3.83 -6.34 -1.31
N PHE A 34 -3.89 -7.65 -1.48
CA PHE A 34 -4.21 -8.64 -0.46
C PHE A 34 -3.29 -9.81 -0.81
N LEU A 35 -2.46 -10.27 0.12
CA LEU A 35 -1.81 -11.58 0.04
C LEU A 35 -2.76 -12.57 -0.67
N ASN A 36 -2.32 -13.21 -1.76
CA ASN A 36 -3.05 -14.25 -2.52
C ASN A 36 -4.42 -14.60 -1.92
N LYS A 37 -5.47 -14.02 -2.55
CA LYS A 37 -6.78 -13.65 -2.00
C LYS A 37 -7.68 -14.75 -1.41
N GLU A 38 -7.25 -15.99 -1.32
CA GLU A 38 -7.97 -17.04 -0.60
C GLU A 38 -7.15 -17.62 0.56
N ASP A 39 -5.83 -17.55 0.51
CA ASP A 39 -4.98 -18.27 1.47
C ASP A 39 -4.84 -17.56 2.81
N TYR A 40 -4.57 -16.25 2.89
CA TYR A 40 -4.25 -15.67 4.21
C TYR A 40 -5.48 -15.51 5.11
N PHE A 41 -6.61 -15.08 4.55
CA PHE A 41 -7.86 -15.01 5.30
C PHE A 41 -8.31 -16.43 5.68
N PHE A 42 -8.55 -17.36 4.75
CA PHE A 42 -9.00 -18.69 5.17
C PHE A 42 -7.95 -19.48 5.99
N ASN A 43 -6.63 -19.35 5.74
CA ASN A 43 -5.64 -20.13 6.49
C ASN A 43 -5.36 -19.60 7.91
N ASN A 44 -5.72 -18.35 8.24
CA ASN A 44 -5.54 -17.80 9.60
C ASN A 44 -6.87 -17.48 10.30
N PHE A 45 -7.89 -17.07 9.56
CA PHE A 45 -9.22 -16.75 10.10
C PHE A 45 -10.08 -18.01 10.31
N LEU A 46 -10.04 -18.99 9.41
CA LEU A 46 -10.87 -20.21 9.54
C LEU A 46 -10.49 -21.05 10.78
N PRO A 47 -9.20 -21.23 11.14
CA PRO A 47 -8.83 -21.90 12.39
C PRO A 47 -9.40 -21.21 13.63
N ASP A 48 -9.34 -19.87 13.70
CA ASP A 48 -9.90 -19.11 14.81
C ASP A 48 -11.43 -19.27 14.84
N MET A 49 -12.12 -19.02 13.71
CA MET A 49 -13.58 -19.10 13.60
C MET A 49 -14.16 -20.46 13.98
N LYS A 50 -13.45 -21.57 13.71
CA LYS A 50 -13.90 -22.92 14.09
C LYS A 50 -14.07 -23.12 15.59
N ASN A 51 -13.39 -22.32 16.40
CA ASN A 51 -13.49 -22.38 17.86
C ASN A 51 -14.70 -21.58 18.40
N PHE A 52 -15.26 -20.67 17.59
CA PHE A 52 -16.34 -19.76 18.00
C PHE A 52 -17.70 -20.08 17.37
N PHE A 53 -17.72 -20.80 16.23
CA PHE A 53 -18.94 -21.05 15.48
C PHE A 53 -19.27 -22.54 15.39
N ASP A 54 -20.56 -22.83 15.52
CA ASP A 54 -21.09 -24.10 15.02
C ASP A 54 -20.90 -24.19 13.50
N ARG A 55 -21.11 -25.40 12.95
CA ARG A 55 -20.87 -25.69 11.54
C ARG A 55 -21.73 -24.84 10.60
N GLU A 56 -22.99 -24.59 10.95
CA GLU A 56 -23.93 -23.85 10.11
C GLU A 56 -23.57 -22.37 10.07
N SER A 57 -23.34 -21.77 11.25
CA SER A 57 -22.83 -20.40 11.40
C SER A 57 -21.51 -20.19 10.65
N LEU A 58 -20.58 -21.16 10.74
CA LEU A 58 -19.30 -21.09 10.04
C LEU A 58 -19.47 -21.11 8.52
N LEU A 59 -20.33 -21.99 7.99
CA LEU A 59 -20.61 -22.08 6.56
C LEU A 59 -21.25 -20.79 6.04
N TYR A 60 -22.20 -20.24 6.79
CA TYR A 60 -22.84 -18.96 6.49
C TYR A 60 -21.82 -17.81 6.41
N VAL A 61 -20.96 -17.66 7.41
CA VAL A 61 -19.90 -16.64 7.42
C VAL A 61 -18.93 -16.81 6.26
N CYS A 62 -18.43 -18.03 6.03
CA CYS A 62 -17.50 -18.32 4.95
C CYS A 62 -18.10 -18.02 3.58
N PHE A 63 -19.37 -18.38 3.37
CA PHE A 63 -20.08 -18.14 2.13
C PHE A 63 -20.21 -16.64 1.83
N LEU A 64 -20.67 -15.85 2.81
CA LEU A 64 -20.86 -14.41 2.62
C LEU A 64 -19.55 -13.66 2.44
N ILE A 65 -18.50 -14.01 3.20
CA ILE A 65 -17.16 -13.41 3.01
C ILE A 65 -16.63 -13.72 1.62
N LYS A 66 -16.82 -14.94 1.11
CA LYS A 66 -16.42 -15.30 -0.26
C LYS A 66 -17.15 -14.44 -1.29
N LYS A 67 -18.45 -14.19 -1.10
CA LYS A 67 -19.24 -13.30 -1.97
C LYS A 67 -18.73 -11.85 -1.92
N TYR A 68 -18.45 -11.30 -0.73
CA TYR A 68 -17.84 -9.97 -0.59
C TYR A 68 -16.45 -9.87 -1.23
N ASN A 69 -15.63 -10.92 -1.16
CA ASN A 69 -14.35 -10.97 -1.87
C ASN A 69 -14.56 -10.97 -3.40
N GLY A 70 -15.59 -11.65 -3.89
CA GLY A 70 -16.03 -11.56 -5.28
C GLY A 70 -16.38 -10.13 -5.69
N VAL A 71 -17.15 -9.40 -4.87
CA VAL A 71 -17.45 -7.97 -5.09
C VAL A 71 -16.16 -7.15 -5.21
N LEU A 72 -15.21 -7.33 -4.28
CA LEU A 72 -13.92 -6.62 -4.34
C LEU A 72 -13.16 -6.91 -5.63
N ASP A 73 -13.19 -8.13 -6.14
CA ASP A 73 -12.48 -8.51 -7.35
C ASP A 73 -13.11 -7.86 -8.60
N GLU A 74 -14.43 -7.82 -8.66
CA GLU A 74 -15.13 -7.10 -9.74
C GLU A 74 -14.87 -5.59 -9.68
N LEU A 75 -14.90 -4.97 -8.50
CA LEU A 75 -14.58 -3.54 -8.33
C LEU A 75 -13.13 -3.21 -8.74
N ARG A 76 -12.18 -4.13 -8.52
CA ARG A 76 -10.78 -3.97 -8.94
C ARG A 76 -10.64 -4.00 -10.45
N ASN A 77 -11.41 -4.87 -11.10
CA ASN A 77 -11.49 -5.00 -12.55
C ASN A 77 -12.37 -3.92 -13.21
N ASN A 78 -12.96 -3.01 -12.42
CA ASN A 78 -13.90 -1.98 -12.86
C ASN A 78 -15.20 -2.56 -13.48
N ASN A 79 -15.56 -3.79 -13.11
CA ASN A 79 -16.81 -4.44 -13.49
C ASN A 79 -17.93 -4.04 -12.51
N PHE A 80 -18.31 -2.75 -12.54
CA PHE A 80 -19.23 -2.18 -11.56
C PHE A 80 -20.61 -2.84 -11.56
N GLU A 81 -21.17 -3.14 -12.73
CA GLU A 81 -22.50 -3.78 -12.84
C GLU A 81 -22.53 -5.15 -12.15
N LEU A 82 -21.52 -5.98 -12.38
CA LEU A 82 -21.42 -7.30 -11.76
C LEU A 82 -21.19 -7.21 -10.24
N ALA A 83 -20.42 -6.21 -9.79
CA ALA A 83 -20.24 -5.93 -8.37
C ALA A 83 -21.58 -5.57 -7.68
N GLU A 84 -22.44 -4.78 -8.33
CA GLU A 84 -23.77 -4.44 -7.81
C GLU A 84 -24.71 -5.66 -7.77
N ILE A 85 -24.66 -6.53 -8.77
CA ILE A 85 -25.43 -7.79 -8.77
C ILE A 85 -25.03 -8.65 -7.57
N PHE A 86 -23.73 -8.84 -7.33
CA PHE A 86 -23.26 -9.61 -6.18
C PHE A 86 -23.64 -8.97 -4.84
N LEU A 87 -23.63 -7.64 -4.73
CA LEU A 87 -24.10 -6.94 -3.53
C LEU A 87 -25.60 -7.18 -3.29
N SER A 88 -26.42 -7.09 -4.33
CA SER A 88 -27.85 -7.37 -4.22
C SER A 88 -28.14 -8.81 -3.80
N GLU A 89 -27.35 -9.79 -4.27
CA GLU A 89 -27.47 -11.17 -3.82
C GLU A 89 -27.12 -11.33 -2.34
N ILE A 90 -26.08 -10.63 -1.87
CA ILE A 90 -25.67 -10.66 -0.47
C ILE A 90 -26.75 -10.04 0.43
N ASP A 91 -27.30 -8.89 0.08
CA ASP A 91 -28.32 -8.19 0.87
C ASP A 91 -29.58 -9.04 1.05
N ALA A 92 -29.93 -9.89 0.08
CA ALA A 92 -31.05 -10.82 0.19
C ALA A 92 -30.79 -11.97 1.19
N MET A 93 -29.54 -12.25 1.52
CA MET A 93 -29.11 -13.37 2.37
C MET A 93 -28.60 -12.92 3.74
N PHE A 94 -28.16 -11.67 3.88
CA PHE A 94 -27.52 -11.16 5.08
C PHE A 94 -28.54 -10.76 6.15
N SER A 95 -28.40 -11.34 7.35
CA SER A 95 -29.15 -10.89 8.53
C SER A 95 -28.48 -9.66 9.16
N TYR A 96 -29.25 -8.61 9.45
CA TYR A 96 -28.74 -7.39 10.07
C TYR A 96 -28.62 -7.47 11.60
N GLU A 97 -29.10 -8.55 12.22
CA GLU A 97 -29.03 -8.75 13.67
C GLU A 97 -27.57 -8.71 14.16
N PRO A 98 -27.29 -8.13 15.34
CA PRO A 98 -25.93 -7.95 15.85
C PRO A 98 -25.40 -9.23 16.52
N THR A 99 -25.38 -10.35 15.80
CA THR A 99 -24.77 -11.60 16.26
C THR A 99 -23.27 -11.62 15.93
N ILE A 100 -22.45 -12.40 16.66
CA ILE A 100 -21.01 -12.52 16.39
C ILE A 100 -20.72 -12.91 14.91
N PRO A 101 -21.41 -13.91 14.31
CA PRO A 101 -21.27 -14.20 12.87
C PRO A 101 -21.51 -12.97 11.98
N ASN A 102 -22.59 -12.22 12.24
CA ASN A 102 -22.92 -11.05 11.45
C ASN A 102 -21.94 -9.89 11.68
N LEU A 103 -21.35 -9.75 12.87
CA LEU A 103 -20.29 -8.78 13.13
C LEU A 103 -19.03 -9.12 12.31
N VAL A 104 -18.63 -10.39 12.27
CA VAL A 104 -17.49 -10.84 11.43
C VAL A 104 -17.75 -10.56 9.95
N ILE A 105 -18.98 -10.79 9.47
CA ILE A 105 -19.34 -10.45 8.09
C ILE A 105 -19.31 -8.92 7.88
N LYS A 106 -19.84 -8.14 8.83
CA LYS A 106 -19.90 -6.67 8.76
C LYS A 106 -18.52 -6.02 8.67
N THR A 107 -17.50 -6.56 9.34
CA THR A 107 -16.15 -5.98 9.22
C THR A 107 -15.58 -6.11 7.80
N VAL A 108 -15.79 -7.26 7.15
CA VAL A 108 -15.43 -7.46 5.74
C VAL A 108 -16.30 -6.57 4.83
N ALA A 109 -17.62 -6.58 5.06
CA ALA A 109 -18.58 -5.79 4.29
C ALA A 109 -18.23 -4.30 4.30
N ASN A 110 -17.93 -3.73 5.47
CA ASN A 110 -17.57 -2.32 5.60
C ASN A 110 -16.31 -1.97 4.79
N ASN A 111 -15.29 -2.82 4.79
CA ASN A 111 -14.09 -2.62 3.96
C ASN A 111 -14.40 -2.71 2.45
N VAL A 112 -15.26 -3.64 2.03
CA VAL A 112 -15.71 -3.75 0.62
C VAL A 112 -16.48 -2.52 0.19
N MET A 113 -17.44 -2.08 1.02
CA MET A 113 -18.26 -0.91 0.76
C MET A 113 -17.44 0.38 0.79
N ALA A 114 -16.42 0.47 1.65
CA ALA A 114 -15.46 1.57 1.64
C ALA A 114 -14.67 1.60 0.33
N TYR A 115 -14.20 0.45 -0.17
CA TYR A 115 -13.52 0.37 -1.46
C TYR A 115 -14.42 0.76 -2.64
N ARG A 116 -15.69 0.34 -2.59
CA ARG A 116 -16.73 0.76 -3.53
C ARG A 116 -16.93 2.28 -3.51
N ALA A 117 -17.16 2.87 -2.34
CA ALA A 117 -17.33 4.31 -2.16
C ALA A 117 -16.11 5.08 -2.70
N TYR A 118 -14.90 4.58 -2.43
CA TYR A 118 -13.66 5.13 -2.96
C TYR A 118 -13.60 5.10 -4.50
N LYS A 119 -14.03 4.00 -5.14
CA LYS A 119 -14.08 3.88 -6.60
C LYS A 119 -15.08 4.85 -7.24
N TYR A 120 -16.18 5.15 -6.55
CA TYR A 120 -17.18 6.14 -6.97
C TYR A 120 -16.85 7.58 -6.54
N GLY A 121 -15.70 7.82 -5.90
CA GLY A 121 -15.28 9.16 -5.45
C GLY A 121 -16.02 9.71 -4.23
N LYS A 122 -16.78 8.88 -3.50
CA LYS A 122 -17.53 9.27 -2.30
C LYS A 122 -16.67 9.18 -1.04
N ASN A 123 -15.64 10.02 -0.94
CA ASN A 123 -14.60 9.87 0.09
C ASN A 123 -15.07 10.06 1.55
N GLU A 124 -16.17 10.79 1.79
CA GLU A 124 -16.75 10.92 3.14
C GLU A 124 -17.34 9.59 3.64
N ASP A 125 -18.03 8.86 2.76
CA ASP A 125 -18.57 7.54 3.06
C ASP A 125 -17.45 6.52 3.36
N VAL A 126 -16.30 6.66 2.70
CA VAL A 126 -15.13 5.77 2.90
C VAL A 126 -14.69 5.78 4.36
N LEU A 127 -14.49 6.97 4.94
CA LEU A 127 -13.97 7.08 6.30
C LEU A 127 -14.96 6.51 7.31
N ASN A 128 -16.24 6.84 7.18
CA ASN A 128 -17.29 6.33 8.08
C ASN A 128 -17.34 4.80 8.07
N LEU A 129 -17.29 4.18 6.89
CA LEU A 129 -17.29 2.73 6.76
C LEU A 129 -16.05 2.08 7.39
N LEU A 130 -14.86 2.65 7.18
CA LEU A 130 -13.62 2.12 7.76
C LEU A 130 -13.58 2.29 9.29
N ILE A 131 -14.08 3.41 9.83
CA ILE A 131 -14.19 3.62 11.28
C ILE A 131 -15.17 2.63 11.90
N ASN A 132 -16.34 2.41 11.28
CA ASN A 132 -17.30 1.40 11.74
C ASN A 132 -16.69 -0.01 11.70
N SER A 133 -15.86 -0.31 10.69
CA SER A 133 -15.12 -1.57 10.64
C SER A 133 -14.15 -1.73 11.81
N LEU A 134 -13.40 -0.68 12.17
CA LEU A 134 -12.48 -0.70 13.31
C LEU A 134 -13.20 -0.90 14.64
N GLU A 135 -14.38 -0.29 14.82
CA GLU A 135 -15.18 -0.49 16.03
C GLU A 135 -15.59 -1.94 16.19
N ILE A 136 -16.06 -2.56 15.10
CA ILE A 136 -16.41 -3.98 15.09
C ILE A 136 -15.19 -4.86 15.33
N ASP A 137 -14.06 -4.56 14.69
CA ASP A 137 -12.82 -5.30 14.89
C ASP A 137 -12.35 -5.27 16.35
N CYS A 138 -12.44 -4.12 17.01
CA CYS A 138 -12.12 -4.00 18.44
C CYS A 138 -13.04 -4.88 19.30
N THR A 139 -14.35 -4.84 19.06
CA THR A 139 -15.30 -5.71 19.78
C THR A 139 -14.99 -7.18 19.53
N LEU A 140 -14.74 -7.59 18.30
CA LEU A 140 -14.43 -8.99 17.97
C LEU A 140 -13.09 -9.44 18.57
N GLU A 141 -12.09 -8.58 18.64
CA GLU A 141 -10.82 -8.90 19.30
C GLU A 141 -11.01 -9.11 20.81
N GLU A 142 -11.83 -8.28 21.48
CA GLU A 142 -12.20 -8.44 22.90
C GLU A 142 -12.94 -9.77 23.15
N GLU A 143 -13.73 -10.23 22.18
CA GLU A 143 -14.40 -11.54 22.19
C GLU A 143 -13.44 -12.72 21.90
N GLY A 144 -12.14 -12.44 21.65
CA GLY A 144 -11.10 -13.45 21.49
C GLY A 144 -10.73 -13.78 20.05
N PHE A 145 -11.23 -13.05 19.05
CA PHE A 145 -10.84 -13.24 17.64
C PHE A 145 -9.47 -12.59 17.37
N ALA A 146 -8.38 -13.28 17.71
CA ALA A 146 -7.01 -12.78 17.54
C ALA A 146 -6.69 -12.33 16.10
N CYS A 147 -7.27 -12.97 15.09
CA CYS A 147 -7.17 -12.55 13.69
C CYS A 147 -7.64 -11.11 13.41
N MET A 148 -8.48 -10.51 14.26
CA MET A 148 -8.91 -9.12 14.13
C MET A 148 -7.76 -8.13 14.25
N HIS A 149 -6.70 -8.49 14.97
CA HIS A 149 -5.51 -7.65 15.07
C HIS A 149 -4.91 -7.33 13.70
N PHE A 150 -4.78 -8.35 12.84
CA PHE A 150 -4.36 -8.19 11.45
C PHE A 150 -5.34 -7.32 10.65
N HIS A 151 -6.63 -7.55 10.84
CA HIS A 151 -7.68 -6.83 10.11
C HIS A 151 -7.67 -5.33 10.46
N LYS A 152 -7.55 -4.97 11.75
CA LYS A 152 -7.41 -3.57 12.18
C LYS A 152 -6.24 -2.87 11.53
N ILE A 153 -5.08 -3.53 11.42
CA ILE A 153 -3.91 -2.94 10.73
C ILE A 153 -4.21 -2.66 9.26
N GLN A 154 -4.90 -3.58 8.56
CA GLN A 154 -5.31 -3.36 7.18
C GLN A 154 -6.34 -2.22 7.07
N THR A 155 -7.32 -2.17 7.98
CA THR A 155 -8.32 -1.09 8.01
C THR A 155 -7.66 0.27 8.28
N LEU A 156 -6.73 0.36 9.23
CA LEU A 156 -5.93 1.57 9.49
C LEU A 156 -5.08 1.98 8.30
N HIS A 157 -4.51 1.01 7.59
CA HIS A 157 -3.79 1.29 6.34
C HIS A 157 -4.74 1.86 5.27
N ASN A 158 -5.95 1.33 5.14
CA ASN A 158 -6.96 1.89 4.22
C ASN A 158 -7.37 3.32 4.61
N ILE A 159 -7.48 3.63 5.91
CA ILE A 159 -7.71 5.00 6.40
C ILE A 159 -6.54 5.91 6.01
N ALA A 160 -5.30 5.45 6.18
CA ALA A 160 -4.10 6.19 5.77
C ALA A 160 -4.13 6.51 4.28
N ARG A 161 -4.48 5.54 3.43
CA ARG A 161 -4.63 5.73 1.98
C ARG A 161 -5.72 6.75 1.63
N ASN A 162 -6.86 6.70 2.32
CA ASN A 162 -7.92 7.69 2.13
C ASN A 162 -7.43 9.10 2.51
N HIS A 163 -6.75 9.23 3.65
CA HIS A 163 -6.16 10.50 4.06
C HIS A 163 -5.08 10.99 3.11
N LEU A 164 -4.23 10.13 2.53
CA LEU A 164 -3.25 10.58 1.53
C LEU A 164 -3.90 11.33 0.36
N LYS A 165 -5.14 10.97 -0.02
CA LYS A 165 -5.89 11.70 -1.06
C LYS A 165 -6.52 13.02 -0.59
N GLN A 166 -7.02 13.08 0.64
CA GLN A 166 -7.78 14.23 1.15
C GLN A 166 -6.93 15.24 1.92
N ASN A 167 -5.98 14.74 2.71
CA ASN A 167 -5.07 15.50 3.58
C ASN A 167 -3.74 14.75 3.68
N LEU A 168 -2.81 15.11 2.78
CA LEU A 168 -1.50 14.48 2.67
C LEU A 168 -0.78 14.35 4.02
N LYS A 169 -0.73 15.43 4.82
CA LYS A 169 -0.03 15.43 6.11
C LYS A 169 -0.59 14.38 7.07
N SER A 170 -1.92 14.28 7.16
CA SER A 170 -2.59 13.27 7.98
C SER A 170 -2.25 11.85 7.49
N GLY A 171 -2.37 11.62 6.18
CA GLY A 171 -2.11 10.31 5.58
C GLY A 171 -0.67 9.84 5.75
N VAL A 172 0.31 10.74 5.60
CA VAL A 172 1.73 10.42 5.82
C VAL A 172 1.97 10.09 7.28
N ASN A 173 1.52 10.94 8.21
CA ASN A 173 1.72 10.70 9.65
C ASN A 173 1.14 9.35 10.08
N LEU A 174 -0.08 9.04 9.63
CA LEU A 174 -0.74 7.79 9.94
C LEU A 174 0.04 6.58 9.37
N SER A 175 0.51 6.68 8.13
CA SER A 175 1.34 5.63 7.49
C SER A 175 2.64 5.40 8.25
N LEU A 176 3.29 6.48 8.71
CA LEU A 176 4.55 6.40 9.45
C LEU A 176 4.39 5.79 10.84
N GLU A 177 3.33 6.15 11.57
CA GLU A 177 3.04 5.54 12.87
C GLU A 177 2.70 4.05 12.71
N LEU A 178 1.96 3.68 11.66
CA LEU A 178 1.66 2.28 11.37
C LEU A 178 2.92 1.47 11.01
N MET A 179 3.82 2.04 10.20
CA MET A 179 5.11 1.44 9.89
C MET A 179 5.99 1.29 11.13
N LYS A 180 6.00 2.29 12.02
CA LYS A 180 6.72 2.22 13.29
C LYS A 180 6.18 1.08 14.16
N TYR A 181 4.87 1.00 14.32
CA TYR A 181 4.21 -0.09 15.04
C TYR A 181 4.62 -1.47 14.50
N LEU A 182 4.55 -1.66 13.18
CA LEU A 182 4.89 -2.92 12.51
C LEU A 182 6.38 -3.31 12.65
N SER A 183 7.27 -2.35 12.81
CA SER A 183 8.72 -2.58 12.84
C SER A 183 9.30 -2.69 14.25
N THR A 184 8.77 -1.94 15.24
CA THR A 184 9.26 -2.03 16.61
C THR A 184 8.76 -3.26 17.33
N ARG A 185 7.62 -3.80 16.89
CA ARG A 185 6.84 -4.84 17.57
C ARG A 185 6.56 -4.51 19.04
N GLN A 186 6.54 -3.22 19.37
CA GLN A 186 6.53 -2.67 20.73
C GLN A 186 5.85 -1.31 20.75
N GLY A 187 4.98 -1.12 21.75
CA GLY A 187 4.26 0.12 22.02
C GLY A 187 2.81 0.09 21.54
N ASP A 188 2.09 1.15 21.87
CA ASP A 188 0.72 1.37 21.43
C ASP A 188 0.71 2.19 20.14
N PHE A 189 -0.07 1.76 19.16
CA PHE A 189 -0.52 2.65 18.10
C PHE A 189 -1.87 3.24 18.49
N ARG A 190 -2.07 4.55 18.26
CA ARG A 190 -3.33 5.23 18.60
C ARG A 190 -3.87 6.04 17.43
N LEU A 191 -5.16 5.89 17.17
CA LEU A 191 -5.92 6.75 16.28
C LEU A 191 -7.22 7.17 16.98
N GLY A 192 -7.25 8.39 17.53
CA GLY A 192 -8.37 8.84 18.36
C GLY A 192 -8.59 7.91 19.55
N LYS A 193 -9.76 7.25 19.60
CA LYS A 193 -10.11 6.25 20.63
C LYS A 193 -9.57 4.85 20.37
N PHE A 194 -9.15 4.55 19.14
CA PHE A 194 -8.68 3.23 18.76
C PHE A 194 -7.23 3.03 19.19
N VAL A 195 -6.97 1.91 19.87
CA VAL A 195 -5.65 1.52 20.32
C VAL A 195 -5.31 0.16 19.72
N LEU A 196 -4.15 0.05 19.07
CA LEU A 196 -3.51 -1.23 18.86
C LEU A 196 -2.44 -1.40 19.92
N THR A 197 -2.68 -2.30 20.87
CA THR A 197 -1.67 -2.79 21.78
C THR A 197 -0.94 -3.94 21.11
N GLN A 198 0.39 -3.98 21.19
CA GLN A 198 1.14 -5.10 20.64
C GLN A 198 1.48 -6.10 21.73
N GLU A 199 0.76 -7.21 21.78
CA GLU A 199 1.18 -8.35 22.60
C GLU A 199 2.20 -9.20 21.83
N LYS A 200 3.10 -9.88 22.56
CA LYS A 200 4.30 -10.54 21.97
C LYS A 200 4.00 -11.59 20.88
N ASN A 201 2.74 -11.99 20.70
CA ASN A 201 2.35 -13.16 19.90
C ASN A 201 1.23 -12.93 18.86
N GLU A 202 0.70 -11.72 18.65
CA GLU A 202 -0.48 -11.53 17.78
C GLU A 202 -0.16 -11.60 16.27
N LEU A 203 1.03 -11.16 15.86
CA LEU A 203 1.48 -11.26 14.47
C LEU A 203 2.90 -11.81 14.36
N SER A 204 3.11 -12.68 13.37
CA SER A 204 4.43 -13.20 13.04
C SER A 204 5.33 -12.10 12.47
N ALA A 205 6.64 -12.20 12.72
CA ALA A 205 7.61 -11.23 12.21
C ALA A 205 7.59 -11.13 10.67
N GLU A 206 7.36 -12.26 9.98
CA GLU A 206 7.24 -12.29 8.53
C GLU A 206 6.03 -11.47 8.05
N LEU A 207 4.88 -11.61 8.72
CA LEU A 207 3.68 -10.87 8.37
C LEU A 207 3.86 -9.38 8.64
N CYS A 208 4.40 -9.01 9.79
CA CYS A 208 4.71 -7.60 10.10
C CYS A 208 5.59 -6.98 9.02
N ARG A 209 6.62 -7.69 8.55
CA ARG A 209 7.47 -7.25 7.44
C ARG A 209 6.68 -7.05 6.14
N LYS A 210 5.78 -7.97 5.79
CA LYS A 210 4.96 -7.85 4.57
C LYS A 210 4.02 -6.64 4.64
N LEU A 211 3.36 -6.45 5.78
CA LEU A 211 2.50 -5.30 6.04
C LEU A 211 3.28 -3.98 5.99
N PHE A 212 4.46 -3.94 6.62
CA PHE A 212 5.33 -2.77 6.60
C PHE A 212 5.68 -2.37 5.17
N LEU A 213 6.11 -3.35 4.35
CA LEU A 213 6.47 -3.09 2.96
C LEU A 213 5.26 -2.65 2.12
N GLN A 214 4.06 -3.16 2.42
CA GLN A 214 2.83 -2.73 1.78
C GLN A 214 2.57 -1.24 2.04
N VAL A 215 2.56 -0.82 3.32
CA VAL A 215 2.35 0.58 3.71
C VAL A 215 3.43 1.50 3.13
N PHE A 216 4.69 1.07 3.22
CA PHE A 216 5.81 1.80 2.65
C PHE A 216 5.67 2.02 1.14
N ASN A 217 5.35 0.96 0.39
CA ASN A 217 5.25 1.04 -1.07
C ASN A 217 4.14 1.99 -1.50
N ASP A 218 2.98 1.99 -0.84
CA ASP A 218 1.89 2.90 -1.17
C ASP A 218 2.23 4.35 -0.86
N LEU A 219 2.92 4.59 0.26
CA LEU A 219 3.40 5.92 0.64
C LEU A 219 4.38 6.47 -0.41
N ILE A 220 5.36 5.67 -0.81
CA ILE A 220 6.31 6.05 -1.87
C ILE A 220 5.60 6.23 -3.21
N PHE A 221 4.68 5.33 -3.56
CA PHE A 221 3.92 5.45 -4.79
C PHE A 221 3.11 6.76 -4.85
N HIS A 222 2.54 7.17 -3.71
CA HIS A 222 1.85 8.45 -3.62
C HIS A 222 2.78 9.61 -3.99
N PHE A 223 3.98 9.68 -3.39
CA PHE A 223 4.97 10.71 -3.72
C PHE A 223 5.46 10.64 -5.18
N VAL A 224 5.58 9.43 -5.75
CA VAL A 224 5.90 9.28 -7.18
C VAL A 224 4.79 9.83 -8.08
N LYS A 225 3.53 9.66 -7.70
CA LYS A 225 2.36 9.96 -8.53
C LYS A 225 1.96 11.44 -8.48
N PHE A 226 2.07 12.08 -7.32
CA PHE A 226 1.58 13.43 -7.12
C PHE A 226 2.77 14.39 -6.95
N GLU A 227 3.04 15.22 -7.98
CA GLU A 227 4.22 16.11 -8.07
C GLU A 227 4.20 17.30 -7.09
N ASP A 228 3.07 17.53 -6.40
CA ASP A 228 2.85 18.68 -5.50
C ASP A 228 3.32 18.45 -4.05
N SER A 229 3.91 17.31 -3.71
CA SER A 229 4.26 17.03 -2.32
C SER A 229 5.54 17.74 -1.89
N ASN A 230 5.48 18.37 -0.70
CA ASN A 230 6.62 18.71 0.15
C ASN A 230 7.37 17.43 0.56
N ASP A 231 7.97 16.74 -0.42
CA ASP A 231 8.62 15.44 -0.31
C ASP A 231 9.65 15.43 0.82
N MET A 232 10.36 16.54 0.99
CA MET A 232 11.46 16.64 1.93
C MET A 232 11.05 16.63 3.40
N TYR A 233 9.96 17.30 3.76
CA TYR A 233 9.49 17.30 5.14
C TYR A 233 9.12 15.88 5.59
N PHE A 234 8.45 15.12 4.72
CA PHE A 234 8.01 13.77 5.01
C PHE A 234 9.12 12.74 4.95
N LEU A 235 10.06 12.86 4.00
CA LEU A 235 11.27 12.03 3.95
C LEU A 235 12.18 12.30 5.15
N GLU A 236 12.22 13.53 5.68
CA GLU A 236 12.95 13.84 6.91
C GLU A 236 12.29 13.25 8.16
N ILE A 237 10.95 13.34 8.30
CA ILE A 237 10.22 12.65 9.38
C ILE A 237 10.48 11.15 9.28
N TYR A 238 10.42 10.60 8.07
CA TYR A 238 10.66 9.18 7.85
C TYR A 238 12.09 8.78 8.22
N ARG A 239 13.12 9.55 7.83
CA ARG A 239 14.52 9.31 8.21
C ARG A 239 14.73 9.36 9.72
N ARG A 240 14.13 10.34 10.42
CA ARG A 240 14.19 10.42 11.89
C ARG A 240 13.60 9.16 12.50
N ASN A 241 12.43 8.73 12.04
CA ASN A 241 11.78 7.52 12.54
C ASN A 241 12.56 6.25 12.18
N LEU A 242 13.08 6.09 10.95
CA LEU A 242 13.88 4.92 10.54
C LEU A 242 15.18 4.76 11.33
N SER A 243 15.85 5.85 11.67
CA SER A 243 17.06 5.77 12.49
C SER A 243 16.80 5.09 13.85
N THR A 244 15.60 5.25 14.41
CA THR A 244 15.16 4.55 15.63
C THR A 244 14.79 3.08 15.39
N LEU A 245 14.39 2.72 14.16
CA LEU A 245 14.04 1.35 13.74
C LEU A 245 15.26 0.50 13.37
N ARG A 246 16.36 1.14 12.98
CA ARG A 246 17.61 0.56 12.47
C ARG A 246 18.22 -0.52 13.36
N HIS A 247 18.07 -0.42 14.67
CA HIS A 247 18.73 -1.33 15.60
C HIS A 247 18.08 -2.73 15.67
N LYS A 248 16.96 -2.96 14.99
CA LYS A 248 16.16 -4.18 15.16
C LYS A 248 16.02 -5.06 13.91
N GLU A 249 16.14 -4.52 12.69
CA GLU A 249 15.74 -5.27 11.49
C GLU A 249 16.64 -4.98 10.26
N ASN A 250 17.56 -5.90 9.94
CA ASN A 250 18.49 -5.79 8.80
C ASN A 250 17.80 -5.67 7.43
N TYR A 251 16.54 -6.12 7.31
CA TYR A 251 15.82 -6.04 6.04
C TYR A 251 15.47 -4.60 5.64
N LEU A 252 15.56 -3.63 6.56
CA LEU A 252 15.27 -2.21 6.29
C LEU A 252 16.46 -1.43 5.69
N ASN A 253 17.65 -2.06 5.63
CA ASN A 253 18.89 -1.40 5.20
C ASN A 253 18.77 -0.78 3.80
N PHE A 254 18.07 -1.43 2.87
CA PHE A 254 17.89 -0.89 1.52
C PHE A 254 17.05 0.40 1.53
N ILE A 255 16.09 0.55 2.45
CA ILE A 255 15.28 1.78 2.54
C ILE A 255 16.14 2.93 3.07
N GLU A 256 17.01 2.65 4.03
CA GLU A 256 17.97 3.64 4.53
C GLU A 256 18.97 4.06 3.44
N GLU A 257 19.51 3.09 2.68
CA GLU A 257 20.36 3.36 1.52
C GLU A 257 19.64 4.26 0.50
N TRP A 258 18.39 3.94 0.17
CA TRP A 258 17.56 4.73 -0.73
C TRP A 258 17.31 6.15 -0.19
N LEU A 259 16.94 6.31 1.08
CA LEU A 259 16.73 7.63 1.68
C LEU A 259 17.99 8.47 1.72
N ASN A 260 19.14 7.86 2.02
CA ASN A 260 20.40 8.55 2.03
C ASN A 260 20.73 9.11 0.64
N ILE A 261 20.47 8.33 -0.41
CA ILE A 261 20.60 8.78 -1.80
C ILE A 261 19.65 9.96 -2.07
N VAL A 262 18.36 9.80 -1.75
CA VAL A 262 17.32 10.82 -2.01
C VAL A 262 17.62 12.14 -1.29
N VAL A 263 17.99 12.09 -0.02
CA VAL A 263 18.32 13.30 0.78
C VAL A 263 19.63 13.93 0.31
N HIS A 264 20.62 13.13 -0.10
CA HIS A 264 21.87 13.66 -0.62
C HIS A 264 21.66 14.41 -1.94
N LEU A 265 20.83 13.87 -2.84
CA LEU A 265 20.46 14.53 -4.10
C LEU A 265 19.84 15.90 -3.88
N ASP A 266 19.00 16.07 -2.86
CA ASP A 266 18.38 17.37 -2.57
C ASP A 266 19.34 18.36 -1.92
N LYS A 267 20.20 17.90 -1.01
CA LYS A 267 21.16 18.78 -0.33
C LYS A 267 22.29 19.23 -1.25
N ASN A 268 22.67 18.40 -2.22
CA ASN A 268 23.74 18.71 -3.17
C ASN A 268 23.35 18.31 -4.60
N PRO A 269 22.46 19.07 -5.28
CA PRO A 269 22.00 18.76 -6.64
C PRO A 269 23.13 18.63 -7.68
N SER A 270 24.26 19.30 -7.42
CA SER A 270 25.48 19.26 -8.23
C SER A 270 26.29 17.97 -8.07
N VAL A 271 26.16 17.27 -6.93
CA VAL A 271 26.84 16.02 -6.64
C VAL A 271 25.87 14.87 -6.91
N ARG A 272 25.63 14.63 -8.20
CA ARG A 272 24.89 13.45 -8.65
C ARG A 272 25.78 12.24 -8.40
N ASN A 273 25.66 11.62 -7.23
CA ASN A 273 26.39 10.39 -6.89
C ASN A 273 25.81 9.19 -7.68
N LEU A 274 26.00 9.23 -9.00
CA LEU A 274 25.49 8.28 -9.98
C LEU A 274 26.00 6.88 -9.71
N SER A 275 27.19 6.73 -9.13
CA SER A 275 27.74 5.44 -8.72
C SER A 275 26.89 4.78 -7.62
N SER A 276 26.59 5.49 -6.53
CA SER A 276 25.73 4.97 -5.46
C SER A 276 24.30 4.68 -5.94
N ILE A 277 23.76 5.54 -6.81
CA ILE A 277 22.44 5.35 -7.40
C ILE A 277 22.41 4.11 -8.28
N THR A 278 23.38 3.97 -9.18
CA THR A 278 23.42 2.82 -10.09
C THR A 278 23.68 1.52 -9.33
N LYS A 279 24.52 1.56 -8.30
CA LYS A 279 24.72 0.42 -7.39
C LYS A 279 23.41 0.03 -6.71
N PHE A 280 22.65 0.99 -6.19
CA PHE A 280 21.35 0.75 -5.57
C PHE A 280 20.36 0.16 -6.58
N LEU A 281 20.24 0.75 -7.77
CA LEU A 281 19.37 0.26 -8.83
C LEU A 281 19.74 -1.18 -9.23
N LYS A 282 21.03 -1.52 -9.37
CA LYS A 282 21.47 -2.91 -9.66
C LYS A 282 21.14 -3.92 -8.57
N LEU A 283 21.20 -3.50 -7.31
CA LEU A 283 20.96 -4.41 -6.20
C LEU A 283 19.47 -4.61 -5.92
N TYR A 284 18.62 -3.63 -6.25
CA TYR A 284 17.23 -3.60 -5.77
C TYR A 284 16.16 -3.30 -6.84
N SER A 285 16.51 -3.08 -8.11
CA SER A 285 15.54 -2.74 -9.20
C SER A 285 14.40 -3.74 -9.32
N ASP A 286 14.72 -5.03 -9.21
CA ASP A 286 13.77 -6.11 -9.42
C ASP A 286 12.82 -6.29 -8.23
N ARG A 287 13.22 -5.76 -7.07
CA ARG A 287 12.49 -5.92 -5.80
C ARG A 287 11.51 -4.76 -5.58
N LEU A 288 11.81 -3.55 -6.05
CA LEU A 288 11.05 -2.33 -5.69
C LEU A 288 11.02 -1.30 -6.83
N SER A 289 10.15 -1.54 -7.81
CA SER A 289 9.95 -0.66 -8.97
C SER A 289 9.63 0.78 -8.58
N CYS A 290 8.84 1.01 -7.51
CA CYS A 290 8.47 2.37 -7.07
C CYS A 290 9.66 3.20 -6.58
N LEU A 291 10.61 2.60 -5.84
CA LEU A 291 11.81 3.31 -5.39
C LEU A 291 12.71 3.68 -6.56
N THR A 292 12.82 2.78 -7.53
CA THR A 292 13.56 3.00 -8.79
C THR A 292 12.96 4.16 -9.57
N ILE A 293 11.63 4.14 -9.77
CA ILE A 293 10.92 5.20 -10.48
C ILE A 293 11.04 6.53 -9.75
N PHE A 294 10.92 6.55 -8.43
CA PHE A 294 11.12 7.76 -7.62
C PHE A 294 12.50 8.35 -7.87
N LEU A 295 13.57 7.54 -7.80
CA LEU A 295 14.93 7.99 -8.05
C LEU A 295 15.11 8.54 -9.46
N ILE A 296 14.52 7.89 -10.47
CA ILE A 296 14.59 8.34 -11.87
C ILE A 296 13.87 9.69 -12.02
N LYS A 297 12.64 9.82 -11.53
CA LYS A 297 11.89 11.09 -11.55
C LYS A 297 12.67 12.21 -10.87
N LYS A 298 13.23 11.92 -9.71
CA LYS A 298 14.04 12.88 -8.96
C LYS A 298 15.33 13.28 -9.67
N LEU A 299 15.94 12.37 -10.42
CA LEU A 299 17.12 12.72 -11.23
C LEU A 299 16.73 13.56 -12.44
N LEU A 300 15.58 13.28 -13.06
CA LEU A 300 15.06 14.04 -14.20
C LEU A 300 14.72 15.48 -13.83
N SER A 301 14.22 15.74 -12.62
CA SER A 301 13.87 17.11 -12.17
C SER A 301 15.06 18.08 -12.11
N PHE A 302 16.31 17.57 -12.11
CA PHE A 302 17.51 18.42 -12.18
C PHE A 302 17.91 18.84 -13.60
N TYR A 303 17.14 18.46 -14.62
CA TYR A 303 17.41 18.84 -16.01
C TYR A 303 16.40 19.87 -16.50
N PRO A 304 16.82 20.85 -17.33
CA PRO A 304 15.94 21.90 -17.84
C PRO A 304 14.82 21.38 -18.73
N SER A 305 15.05 20.24 -19.40
CA SER A 305 14.05 19.51 -20.14
C SER A 305 14.14 18.03 -19.82
N GLU A 306 12.98 17.38 -19.73
CA GLU A 306 12.88 15.95 -19.46
C GLU A 306 13.54 15.10 -20.56
N MET A 307 13.49 15.58 -21.81
CA MET A 307 14.15 14.97 -22.96
C MET A 307 15.69 14.98 -22.81
N GLU A 308 16.27 16.10 -22.41
CA GLU A 308 17.72 16.19 -22.14
C GLU A 308 18.12 15.33 -20.94
N GLY A 309 17.29 15.33 -19.89
CA GLY A 309 17.51 14.50 -18.70
C GLY A 309 17.50 13.02 -19.02
N SER A 310 16.52 12.55 -19.79
CA SER A 310 16.38 11.14 -20.18
C SER A 310 17.55 10.65 -21.04
N LYS A 311 17.96 11.44 -22.06
CA LYS A 311 19.12 11.10 -22.91
C LYS A 311 20.40 10.99 -22.10
N ARG A 312 20.65 11.94 -21.19
CA ARG A 312 21.84 11.94 -20.33
C ARG A 312 21.82 10.85 -19.27
N LEU A 313 20.66 10.57 -18.67
CA LEU A 313 20.52 9.50 -17.68
C LEU A 313 20.69 8.13 -18.29
N ARG A 314 20.12 7.88 -19.48
CA ARG A 314 20.32 6.63 -20.22
C ARG A 314 21.80 6.39 -20.50
N SER A 315 22.48 7.37 -21.10
CA SER A 315 23.92 7.26 -21.39
C SER A 315 24.75 7.01 -20.13
N ASN A 316 24.45 7.70 -19.03
CA ASN A 316 25.15 7.48 -17.77
C ASN A 316 24.88 6.09 -17.20
N LEU A 317 23.64 5.63 -17.18
CA LEU A 317 23.27 4.33 -16.62
C LEU A 317 23.82 3.17 -17.47
N GLU A 318 23.85 3.32 -18.79
CA GLU A 318 24.53 2.40 -19.73
C GLU A 318 26.03 2.32 -19.45
N ASN A 319 26.70 3.47 -19.23
CA ASN A 319 28.13 3.52 -18.87
C ASN A 319 28.43 2.82 -17.53
N TYR A 320 27.44 2.72 -16.65
CA TYR A 320 27.53 1.96 -15.41
C TYR A 320 26.98 0.53 -15.54
N GLY A 321 26.64 0.05 -16.75
CA GLY A 321 26.22 -1.33 -17.03
C GLY A 321 24.76 -1.63 -16.67
N PHE A 322 23.86 -0.67 -16.88
CA PHE A 322 22.42 -0.81 -16.73
C PHE A 322 21.74 -0.65 -18.10
N SER A 323 20.93 -1.61 -18.54
CA SER A 323 20.11 -1.45 -19.77
C SER A 323 18.70 -0.96 -19.40
N ILE A 324 18.27 0.20 -19.91
CA ILE A 324 16.92 0.77 -19.70
C ILE A 324 16.06 0.68 -20.95
#